data_AF-A0A497SZV9-F1
#
_entry.id   AF-A0A497SZV9-F1
#
_cell.length_a   1.000
_cell.length_b   1.000
_cell.length_c   1.000
_cell.angle_alpha   90.00
_cell.angle_beta   90.00
_cell.angle_gamma   90.00
#
_symmetry.space_group_name_H-M   'P 1'
#
loop_
_entity.id
_entity.type
_entity.pdbx_description
1 polymer ?
#
loop_
_entity_poly.entity_id
_entity_poly.type
_entity_poly.pdbx_seq_one_letter_code
_entity_poly.pdbx_strand_id
1 'polypeptide(L)'
;MIVGDTGSGKSFTALKIGELLDPDFNAKNVAFSPLELINLIKISKPGDVVVMDEAGIQFGARNFMSRSNKILSGIFQAFRFKQIILIWTLPDLSMIDITARRLLHTYIETLGVDYKHEQTVVKWFDVKIDRWTGEYKHVYPRIMTSEGPVVVRVVRFGKPSDDLIGAYEEKKAKTFNEMLDNYEKVLLGEEASEPLKKRKNKGKKLEEEP
;
A
#
# COMPACT_ATOMS: atom_id res chain seq x y z
N MET A 1 -3.36 5.74 5.27
CA MET A 1 -2.49 6.08 4.12
C MET A 1 -1.38 7.00 4.61
N ILE A 2 -0.17 6.85 4.06
CA ILE A 2 1.03 7.58 4.46
C ILE A 2 1.59 8.31 3.24
N VAL A 3 1.87 9.61 3.36
CA VAL A 3 2.37 10.44 2.26
C VAL A 3 3.57 11.30 2.64
N GLY A 4 4.20 11.91 1.63
CA GLY A 4 5.35 12.81 1.75
C GLY A 4 6.43 12.52 0.72
N ASP A 5 7.49 13.32 0.72
CA ASP A 5 8.54 13.29 -0.30
C ASP A 5 9.36 11.99 -0.32
N THR A 6 10.00 11.68 -1.44
CA THR A 6 10.91 10.54 -1.54
C THR A 6 12.01 10.63 -0.47
N GLY A 7 12.24 9.53 0.26
CA GLY A 7 13.21 9.49 1.36
C GLY A 7 12.70 10.01 2.72
N SER A 8 11.44 10.43 2.85
CA SER A 8 10.88 10.97 4.10
C SER A 8 10.55 9.95 5.20
N GLY A 9 10.79 8.65 4.98
CA GLY A 9 10.52 7.57 5.95
C GLY A 9 9.14 6.91 5.84
N LYS A 10 8.39 7.10 4.74
CA LYS A 10 7.05 6.51 4.53
C LYS A 10 7.02 4.98 4.68
N SER A 11 7.87 4.29 3.92
CA SER A 11 7.93 2.83 3.91
C SER A 11 8.26 2.29 5.30
N PHE A 12 9.26 2.85 5.97
CA PHE A 12 9.66 2.42 7.32
C PHE A 12 8.57 2.73 8.36
N THR A 13 7.86 3.86 8.22
CA THR A 13 6.69 4.15 9.06
C THR A 13 5.59 3.11 8.84
N ALA A 14 5.30 2.72 7.58
CA ALA A 14 4.30 1.70 7.27
C ALA A 14 4.68 0.33 7.86
N LEU A 15 5.94 -0.09 7.68
CA LEU A 15 6.48 -1.31 8.26
C LEU A 15 6.38 -1.28 9.79
N LYS A 16 6.75 -0.16 10.42
CA LYS A 16 6.71 -0.06 11.88
C LYS A 16 5.29 -0.15 12.43
N ILE A 17 4.34 0.51 11.77
CA ILE A 17 2.92 0.39 12.14
C ILE A 17 2.45 -1.06 11.96
N GLY A 18 2.89 -1.75 10.89
CA GLY A 18 2.63 -3.17 10.68
C GLY A 18 3.06 -4.03 11.86
N GLU A 19 4.33 -3.95 12.26
CA GLU A 19 4.86 -4.69 13.42
C GLU A 19 4.13 -4.40 14.73
N LEU A 20 3.70 -3.15 14.93
CA LEU A 20 3.02 -2.75 16.16
C LEU A 20 1.58 -3.25 16.24
N LEU A 21 0.93 -3.46 15.09
CA LEU A 21 -0.48 -3.84 15.02
C LEU A 21 -0.69 -5.34 14.82
N ASP A 22 0.24 -6.02 14.17
CA ASP A 22 0.16 -7.43 13.81
C ASP A 22 1.47 -8.14 14.20
N PRO A 23 1.44 -8.99 15.25
CA PRO A 23 2.63 -9.72 15.71
C PRO A 23 3.26 -10.65 14.66
N ASP A 24 2.48 -11.11 13.68
CA ASP A 24 2.94 -11.98 12.60
C ASP A 24 3.38 -11.20 11.36
N PHE A 25 3.33 -9.87 11.40
CA PHE A 25 3.67 -8.99 10.28
C PHE A 25 5.12 -9.16 9.85
N ASN A 26 5.33 -9.42 8.56
CA ASN A 26 6.66 -9.56 7.98
C ASN A 26 6.69 -9.05 6.52
N ALA A 27 7.86 -9.11 5.87
CA ALA A 27 8.03 -8.62 4.48
C ALA A 27 7.08 -9.27 3.45
N LYS A 28 6.51 -10.44 3.73
CA LYS A 28 5.51 -11.08 2.85
C LYS A 28 4.19 -10.30 2.83
N ASN A 29 3.87 -9.58 3.90
CA ASN A 29 2.68 -8.73 4.02
C ASN A 29 2.78 -7.41 3.22
N VAL A 30 3.91 -7.15 2.58
CA VAL A 30 4.15 -5.96 1.77
C VAL A 30 3.94 -6.28 0.29
N ALA A 31 3.07 -5.57 -0.39
CA ALA A 31 2.87 -5.66 -1.83
C ALA A 31 3.55 -4.48 -2.54
N PHE A 32 4.27 -4.77 -3.62
CA PHE A 32 4.89 -3.79 -4.51
C PHE A 32 4.13 -3.66 -5.84
N SER A 33 3.12 -4.50 -6.08
CA SER A 33 2.26 -4.43 -7.26
C SER A 33 0.78 -4.68 -6.91
N PRO A 34 -0.18 -4.17 -7.71
CA PRO A 34 -1.60 -4.44 -7.50
C PRO A 34 -1.95 -5.95 -7.49
N LEU A 35 -1.22 -6.75 -8.27
CA LEU A 35 -1.43 -8.20 -8.31
C LEU A 35 -1.00 -8.88 -7.01
N GLU A 36 0.16 -8.49 -6.46
CA GLU A 36 0.59 -8.95 -5.13
C GLU A 36 -0.44 -8.57 -4.07
N LEU A 37 -0.93 -7.32 -4.09
CA LEU A 37 -1.94 -6.86 -3.17
C LEU A 37 -3.20 -7.72 -3.22
N ILE A 38 -3.70 -8.02 -4.43
CA ILE A 38 -4.86 -8.92 -4.62
C ILE A 38 -4.58 -10.31 -4.02
N ASN A 39 -3.39 -10.85 -4.24
CA ASN A 39 -3.03 -12.17 -3.73
C ASN A 39 -2.93 -12.19 -2.19
N LEU A 40 -2.37 -11.15 -1.59
CA LEU A 40 -2.33 -10.99 -0.14
C LEU A 40 -3.75 -10.92 0.43
N ILE A 41 -4.61 -10.06 -0.11
CA ILE A 41 -6.00 -9.93 0.37
C ILE A 41 -6.76 -11.26 0.33
N LYS A 42 -6.54 -12.09 -0.71
CA LYS A 42 -7.20 -13.40 -0.82
C LYS A 42 -6.86 -14.31 0.36
N ILE A 43 -5.58 -14.34 0.75
CA ILE A 43 -5.09 -15.24 1.81
C ILE A 43 -5.17 -14.62 3.22
N SER A 44 -5.29 -13.30 3.33
CA SER A 44 -5.37 -12.59 4.59
C SER A 44 -6.66 -12.86 5.35
N LYS A 45 -6.53 -12.84 6.68
CA LYS A 45 -7.58 -13.03 7.69
C LYS A 45 -7.97 -11.69 8.33
N PRO A 46 -9.13 -11.64 9.01
CA PRO A 46 -9.50 -10.48 9.82
C PRO A 46 -8.41 -10.10 10.81
N GLY A 47 -8.04 -8.82 10.86
CA GLY A 47 -6.98 -8.29 11.74
C GLY A 47 -5.60 -8.21 11.10
N ASP A 48 -5.33 -8.96 10.02
CA ASP A 48 -4.04 -8.91 9.34
C ASP A 48 -3.72 -7.50 8.85
N VAL A 49 -2.43 -7.14 8.90
CA VAL A 49 -1.94 -5.90 8.30
C VAL A 49 -1.30 -6.20 6.95
N VAL A 50 -1.70 -5.43 5.94
CA VAL A 50 -1.13 -5.47 4.58
C VAL A 50 -0.61 -4.08 4.23
N VAL A 51 0.62 -4.02 3.72
CA VAL A 51 1.23 -2.77 3.24
C VAL A 51 1.26 -2.78 1.72
N MET A 52 0.75 -1.73 1.08
CA MET A 52 0.98 -1.44 -0.34
C MET A 52 2.04 -0.34 -0.44
N ASP A 53 3.24 -0.68 -0.91
CA ASP A 53 4.37 0.25 -0.95
C ASP A 53 4.65 0.74 -2.38
N GLU A 54 4.51 2.05 -2.59
CA GLU A 54 4.77 2.68 -3.89
C GLU A 54 6.24 2.92 -4.20
N ALA A 55 7.16 2.72 -3.25
CA ALA A 55 8.58 2.64 -3.58
C ALA A 55 8.84 1.55 -4.65
N GLY A 56 8.01 0.50 -4.72
CA GLY A 56 8.05 -0.49 -5.80
C GLY A 56 7.27 -0.11 -7.07
N ILE A 57 6.17 0.65 -6.95
CA ILE A 57 5.33 1.07 -8.09
C ILE A 57 5.97 2.21 -8.90
N GLN A 58 6.74 3.10 -8.28
CA GLN A 58 7.35 4.26 -8.98
C GLN A 58 8.22 3.89 -10.18
N PHE A 59 8.76 2.67 -10.19
CA PHE A 59 9.55 2.16 -11.28
C PHE A 59 8.65 1.68 -12.45
N GLY A 60 7.41 1.30 -12.15
CA GLY A 60 6.44 0.56 -12.97
C GLY A 60 5.27 1.38 -13.57
N ALA A 61 5.53 2.28 -14.51
CA ALA A 61 4.57 2.81 -15.50
C ALA A 61 3.38 3.70 -15.03
N ARG A 62 3.45 4.98 -15.45
CA ARG A 62 2.30 5.89 -15.64
C ARG A 62 1.14 5.27 -16.45
N ASN A 63 1.40 4.21 -17.23
CA ASN A 63 0.40 3.51 -18.06
C ASN A 63 -0.41 2.44 -17.30
N PHE A 64 0.03 1.97 -16.13
CA PHE A 64 -0.68 0.93 -15.37
C PHE A 64 -1.84 1.49 -14.52
N MET A 65 -1.84 2.79 -14.25
CA MET A 65 -2.84 3.48 -13.42
C MET A 65 -4.27 3.40 -13.97
N SER A 66 -4.49 3.44 -15.28
CA SER A 66 -5.85 3.59 -15.83
C SER A 66 -6.74 2.35 -15.64
N ARG A 67 -6.21 1.14 -15.85
CA ARG A 67 -6.93 -0.13 -15.58
C ARG A 67 -6.85 -0.53 -14.11
N SER A 68 -5.73 -0.23 -13.43
CA SER A 68 -5.55 -0.55 -12.01
C SER A 68 -6.45 0.30 -11.10
N ASN A 69 -6.75 1.55 -11.44
CA ASN A 69 -7.60 2.42 -10.61
C ASN A 69 -9.03 1.87 -10.45
N LYS A 70 -9.61 1.24 -11.49
CA LYS A 70 -10.91 0.57 -11.36
C LYS A 70 -10.85 -0.67 -10.47
N ILE A 71 -9.76 -1.43 -10.58
CA ILE A 71 -9.54 -2.64 -9.78
C ILE A 71 -9.32 -2.26 -8.31
N LEU A 72 -8.54 -1.21 -8.05
CA LEU A 72 -8.27 -0.67 -6.72
C LEU A 72 -9.55 -0.21 -6.02
N SER A 73 -10.47 0.46 -6.73
CA SER A 73 -11.79 0.81 -6.16
C SER A 73 -12.61 -0.42 -5.73
N GLY A 74 -12.55 -1.53 -6.47
CA GLY A 74 -13.18 -2.80 -6.07
C GLY A 74 -12.47 -3.47 -4.89
N ILE A 75 -11.14 -3.43 -4.88
CA ILE A 75 -10.30 -3.92 -3.78
C ILE A 75 -10.61 -3.16 -2.49
N PHE A 76 -10.79 -1.83 -2.54
CA PHE A 76 -11.11 -1.03 -1.37
C PHE A 76 -12.41 -1.42 -0.67
N GLN A 77 -13.43 -1.80 -1.44
CA GLN A 77 -14.69 -2.31 -0.87
C GLN A 77 -14.50 -3.68 -0.20
N ALA A 78 -13.61 -4.52 -0.74
CA ALA A 78 -13.34 -5.85 -0.19
C ALA A 78 -12.63 -5.83 1.17
N PHE A 79 -11.76 -4.85 1.47
CA PHE A 79 -11.09 -4.78 2.78
C PHE A 79 -12.06 -4.57 3.93
N ARG A 80 -13.12 -3.77 3.72
CA ARG A 80 -14.12 -3.53 4.77
C ARG A 80 -14.85 -4.83 5.15
N PHE A 81 -15.11 -5.68 4.17
CA PHE A 81 -15.71 -7.00 4.41
C PHE A 81 -14.73 -7.97 5.09
N LYS A 82 -13.47 -8.00 4.65
CA LYS A 82 -12.45 -8.88 5.22
C LYS A 82 -11.86 -8.42 6.57
N GLN A 83 -12.15 -7.19 6.99
CA GLN A 83 -11.63 -6.58 8.23
C GLN A 83 -10.08 -6.59 8.29
N ILE A 84 -9.44 -6.35 7.15
CA ILE A 84 -7.97 -6.26 7.01
C ILE A 84 -7.55 -4.79 7.13
N ILE A 85 -6.40 -4.54 7.76
CA ILE A 85 -5.81 -3.21 7.86
C ILE A 85 -4.90 -3.00 6.64
N LEU A 86 -5.30 -2.11 5.73
CA LEU A 86 -4.45 -1.68 4.61
C LEU A 86 -3.70 -0.40 4.95
N ILE A 87 -2.38 -0.47 4.89
CA ILE A 87 -1.49 0.69 4.92
C ILE A 87 -0.98 0.92 3.50
N TRP A 88 -1.20 2.09 2.95
CA TRP A 88 -0.70 2.45 1.63
C TRP A 88 0.19 3.67 1.72
N THR A 89 1.41 3.59 1.18
CA THR A 89 2.32 4.73 1.03
C THR A 89 2.21 5.31 -0.38
N LEU A 90 2.03 6.63 -0.52
CA LEU A 90 2.04 7.36 -1.80
C LEU A 90 2.95 8.60 -1.68
N PRO A 91 3.49 9.15 -2.77
CA PRO A 91 4.06 10.50 -2.76
C PRO A 91 3.00 11.54 -2.40
N ASP A 92 1.82 11.46 -3.05
CA ASP A 92 0.75 12.44 -2.90
C ASP A 92 -0.65 11.82 -2.98
N LEU A 93 -1.59 12.39 -2.22
CA LEU A 93 -2.99 11.94 -2.15
C LEU A 93 -3.71 12.10 -3.51
N SER A 94 -3.28 13.03 -4.36
CA SER A 94 -3.89 13.27 -5.68
C SER A 94 -3.83 12.06 -6.61
N MET A 95 -2.93 11.12 -6.35
CA MET A 95 -2.69 9.93 -7.18
C MET A 95 -3.80 8.88 -7.10
N ILE A 96 -4.64 8.91 -6.05
CA ILE A 96 -5.76 7.97 -5.91
C ILE A 96 -7.11 8.60 -6.29
N ASP A 97 -8.00 7.79 -6.87
CA ASP A 97 -9.36 8.21 -7.22
C ASP A 97 -10.17 8.67 -5.99
N ILE A 98 -11.10 9.60 -6.20
CA ILE A 98 -11.93 10.17 -5.13
C ILE A 98 -12.73 9.12 -4.35
N THR A 99 -13.13 8.02 -5.01
CA THR A 99 -13.85 6.91 -4.38
C THR A 99 -12.97 6.17 -3.38
N ALA A 100 -11.71 5.92 -3.74
CA ALA A 100 -10.71 5.35 -2.85
C ALA A 100 -10.42 6.26 -1.66
N ARG A 101 -10.30 7.57 -1.90
CA ARG A 101 -10.09 8.57 -0.83
C ARG A 101 -11.23 8.57 0.20
N ARG A 102 -12.46 8.34 -0.24
CA ARG A 102 -13.64 8.25 0.64
C ARG A 102 -13.64 7.02 1.56
N LEU A 103 -12.74 6.06 1.33
CA LEU A 103 -12.60 4.86 2.16
C LEU A 103 -11.41 4.96 3.12
N LEU A 104 -10.68 6.08 3.12
CA LEU A 104 -9.60 6.34 4.05
C LEU A 104 -10.14 6.60 5.46
N HIS A 105 -9.55 5.92 6.43
CA HIS A 105 -9.81 6.15 7.86
C HIS A 105 -8.75 7.09 8.47
N THR A 106 -7.50 6.96 8.00
CA THR A 106 -6.35 7.66 8.57
C THR A 106 -5.45 8.20 7.44
N TYR A 107 -4.98 9.42 7.63
CA TYR A 107 -4.02 10.10 6.77
C TYR A 107 -2.79 10.49 7.59
N ILE A 108 -1.62 10.07 7.15
CA ILE A 108 -0.35 10.31 7.83
C ILE A 108 0.56 11.06 6.86
N GLU A 109 1.09 12.20 7.28
CA GLU A 109 2.03 13.00 6.50
C GLU A 109 3.41 12.91 7.15
N THR A 110 4.37 12.34 6.42
CA THR A 110 5.76 12.29 6.86
C THR A 110 6.41 13.66 6.72
N LEU A 111 7.06 14.13 7.79
CA LEU A 111 7.77 15.40 7.81
C LEU A 111 9.27 15.24 7.53
N GLY A 112 9.82 14.06 7.83
CA GLY A 112 11.22 13.74 7.61
C GLY A 112 11.75 12.74 8.62
N VAL A 113 13.03 12.41 8.45
CA VAL A 113 13.76 11.48 9.31
C VAL A 113 14.69 12.28 10.23
N ASP A 114 14.51 12.08 11.53
CA ASP A 114 15.45 12.50 12.57
C ASP A 114 16.56 11.45 12.65
N TYR A 115 17.61 11.64 11.85
CA TYR A 115 18.74 10.71 11.77
C TYR A 115 19.51 10.57 13.09
N LYS A 116 19.44 11.57 13.98
CA LYS A 116 20.13 11.52 15.28
C LYS A 116 19.46 10.52 16.22
N HIS A 117 18.13 10.47 16.22
CA HIS A 117 17.36 9.57 17.07
C HIS A 117 16.79 8.36 16.31
N GLU A 118 17.11 8.24 15.03
CA GLU A 118 16.64 7.18 14.13
C GLU A 118 15.11 7.05 14.08
N GLN A 119 14.43 8.20 14.03
CA GLN A 119 12.98 8.27 14.08
C GLN A 119 12.41 8.99 12.86
N THR A 120 11.30 8.47 12.32
CA THR A 120 10.49 9.22 11.38
C THR A 120 9.48 10.07 12.13
N VAL A 121 9.42 11.36 11.81
CA VAL A 121 8.48 12.30 12.39
C VAL A 121 7.29 12.46 11.43
N VAL A 122 6.07 12.28 11.94
CA VAL A 122 4.86 12.36 11.12
C VAL A 122 3.76 13.20 11.77
N LYS A 123 2.91 13.82 10.96
CA LYS A 123 1.58 14.28 11.40
C LYS A 123 0.57 13.16 11.20
N TRP A 124 -0.28 12.95 12.20
CA TRP A 124 -1.34 11.95 12.15
C TRP A 124 -2.70 12.62 12.12
N PHE A 125 -3.55 12.20 11.18
CA PHE A 125 -4.90 12.71 11.03
C PHE A 125 -5.91 11.57 10.90
N ASP A 126 -7.01 11.68 11.62
CA ASP A 126 -8.22 10.94 11.32
C ASP A 126 -8.93 11.62 10.15
N VAL A 127 -9.38 10.82 9.18
CA VAL A 127 -10.14 11.32 8.04
C VAL A 127 -11.62 11.26 8.39
N LYS A 128 -12.27 12.43 8.42
CA LYS A 128 -13.72 12.56 8.54
C LYS A 128 -14.30 12.99 7.22
N ILE A 129 -15.39 12.35 6.82
CA ILE A 129 -16.10 12.68 5.57
C ILE A 129 -17.46 13.23 5.95
N ASP A 130 -17.74 14.44 5.47
CA ASP A 130 -19.09 14.98 5.49
C ASP A 130 -19.94 14.18 4.49
N ARG A 131 -20.99 13.52 4.99
CA ARG A 131 -21.82 12.64 4.15
C ARG A 131 -22.73 13.41 3.19
N TRP A 132 -22.98 14.69 3.44
CA TRP A 132 -23.85 15.53 2.60
C TRP A 132 -23.05 16.20 1.50
N THR A 133 -21.91 16.81 1.84
CA THR A 133 -21.07 17.53 0.86
C THR A 133 -20.01 16.64 0.20
N GLY A 134 -19.67 15.51 0.83
CA GLY A 134 -18.55 14.66 0.40
C GLY A 134 -17.17 15.25 0.71
N GLU A 135 -17.12 16.36 1.47
CA GLU A 135 -15.87 17.03 1.85
C GLU A 135 -15.10 16.20 2.88
N TYR A 136 -13.79 16.08 2.66
CA TYR A 136 -12.86 15.41 3.57
C TYR A 136 -12.24 16.42 4.53
N LYS A 137 -12.23 16.09 5.82
CA LYS A 137 -11.62 16.88 6.89
C LYS A 137 -10.56 16.05 7.58
N HIS A 138 -9.34 16.58 7.63
CA HIS A 138 -8.25 16.04 8.42
C HIS A 138 -8.37 16.56 9.85
N VAL A 139 -8.56 15.65 10.80
CA VAL A 139 -8.72 15.99 12.22
C VAL A 139 -7.61 15.33 13.01
N TYR A 140 -6.91 16.09 13.84
CA TYR A 140 -5.92 15.51 14.74
C TYR A 140 -6.60 14.58 15.76
N PRO A 141 -6.10 13.35 15.96
CA PRO A 141 -6.67 12.44 16.94
C PRO A 141 -6.49 13.00 18.35
N ARG A 142 -7.37 12.56 19.25
CA ARG A 142 -7.32 12.90 20.67
C ARG A 142 -7.14 11.63 21.48
N ILE A 143 -6.17 11.63 22.38
CA ILE A 143 -5.94 10.54 23.32
C ILE A 143 -6.36 10.98 24.72
N MET A 144 -6.90 10.05 25.50
CA MET A 144 -7.17 10.31 26.92
C MET A 144 -5.89 10.03 27.72
N THR A 145 -5.48 11.00 28.52
CA THR A 145 -4.39 10.86 29.50
C THR A 145 -4.96 10.95 30.92
N SER A 146 -4.14 10.69 31.93
CA SER A 146 -4.52 10.91 33.34
C SER A 146 -4.92 12.37 33.63
N GLU A 147 -4.44 13.32 32.84
CA GLU A 147 -4.71 14.76 32.99
C GLU A 147 -5.84 15.26 32.07
N GLY A 148 -6.45 14.36 31.27
CA GLY A 148 -7.53 14.67 30.34
C GLY A 148 -7.16 14.47 28.87
N PRO A 149 -8.02 14.93 27.93
CA PRO A 149 -7.83 14.70 26.51
C PRO A 149 -6.74 15.58 25.90
N VAL A 150 -5.75 14.97 25.26
CA VAL A 150 -4.65 15.64 24.56
C VAL A 150 -4.78 15.44 23.05
N VAL A 151 -4.58 16.52 22.29
CA VAL A 151 -4.54 16.47 20.82
C VAL A 151 -3.17 16.01 20.36
N VAL A 152 -3.11 14.89 19.65
CA VAL A 152 -1.86 14.36 19.09
C VAL A 152 -1.64 14.94 17.71
N ARG A 153 -0.69 15.88 17.60
CA ARG A 153 -0.35 16.53 16.32
C ARG A 153 0.77 15.83 15.58
N VAL A 154 1.77 15.37 16.34
CA VAL A 154 2.99 14.78 15.82
C VAL A 154 3.21 13.45 16.53
N VAL A 155 3.57 12.44 15.76
CA VAL A 155 3.95 11.10 16.24
C VAL A 155 5.35 10.80 15.72
N ARG A 156 6.16 10.13 16.55
CA ARG A 156 7.51 9.68 16.19
C ARG A 156 7.51 8.16 16.13
N PHE A 157 7.92 7.62 14.99
CA PHE A 157 8.09 6.18 14.80
C PHE A 157 9.57 5.86 14.76
N GLY A 158 10.02 4.96 15.63
CA GLY A 158 11.35 4.35 15.50
C GLY A 158 11.44 3.45 14.26
N LYS A 159 12.65 2.95 13.98
CA LYS A 159 12.85 1.97 12.91
C LYS A 159 12.03 0.69 13.15
N PRO A 160 11.61 0.01 12.07
CA PRO A 160 11.19 -1.40 12.15
C PRO A 160 12.31 -2.28 12.69
N SER A 161 12.01 -3.53 13.06
CA SER A 161 13.06 -4.49 13.44
C SER A 161 14.06 -4.69 12.29
N ASP A 162 15.32 -4.94 12.64
CA ASP A 162 16.39 -5.14 11.64
C ASP A 162 16.10 -6.34 10.73
N ASP A 163 15.50 -7.40 11.28
CA ASP A 163 15.06 -8.58 10.51
C ASP A 163 14.02 -8.20 9.45
N LEU A 164 13.03 -7.39 9.83
CA LEU A 164 12.02 -6.91 8.90
C LEU A 164 12.62 -5.99 7.84
N ILE A 165 13.53 -5.09 8.22
CA ILE A 165 14.22 -4.19 7.28
C ILE A 165 14.99 -5.03 6.25
N GLY A 166 15.80 -6.00 6.70
CA GLY A 166 16.59 -6.85 5.82
C GLY A 166 15.72 -7.61 4.82
N ALA A 167 14.68 -8.30 5.31
CA ALA A 167 13.75 -9.05 4.45
C ALA A 167 12.96 -8.15 3.49
N TYR A 168 12.58 -6.95 3.92
CA TYR A 168 11.90 -5.98 3.07
C TYR A 168 12.81 -5.46 1.95
N GLU A 169 14.03 -5.03 2.26
CA GLU A 169 14.96 -4.48 1.27
C GLU A 169 15.39 -5.56 0.27
N GLU A 170 15.59 -6.81 0.71
CA GLU A 170 15.86 -7.93 -0.19
C GLU A 170 14.70 -8.14 -1.17
N LYS A 171 13.46 -8.20 -0.66
CA LYS A 171 12.27 -8.36 -1.50
C LYS A 171 12.11 -7.20 -2.48
N LYS A 172 12.33 -5.96 -2.02
CA LYS A 172 12.24 -4.76 -2.84
C LYS A 172 13.27 -4.76 -3.96
N ALA A 173 14.52 -5.10 -3.66
CA ALA A 173 15.59 -5.20 -4.66
C ALA A 173 15.28 -6.27 -5.71
N LYS A 174 14.78 -7.44 -5.26
CA LYS A 174 14.33 -8.51 -6.15
C LYS A 174 13.23 -8.04 -7.09
N THR A 175 12.15 -7.45 -6.55
CA THR A 175 11.04 -6.95 -7.36
C THR A 175 11.50 -5.87 -8.34
N PHE A 176 12.41 -4.98 -7.93
CA PHE A 176 12.98 -3.95 -8.80
C PHE A 176 13.76 -4.55 -9.98
N ASN A 177 14.64 -5.52 -9.73
CA ASN A 177 15.42 -6.17 -10.79
C ASN A 177 14.51 -6.94 -11.75
N GLU A 178 13.53 -7.70 -11.24
CA GLU A 178 12.51 -8.38 -12.07
C GLU A 178 11.76 -7.38 -12.96
N MET A 179 11.52 -6.17 -12.46
CA MET A 179 10.88 -5.10 -13.22
C MET A 179 11.77 -4.56 -14.35
N LEU A 180 13.06 -4.34 -14.07
CA LEU A 180 14.03 -3.89 -15.06
C LEU A 180 14.21 -4.93 -16.18
N ASP A 181 14.33 -6.21 -15.82
CA ASP A 181 14.44 -7.32 -16.78
C ASP A 181 13.21 -7.37 -17.71
N ASN A 182 12.01 -7.13 -17.15
CA ASN A 182 10.79 -7.08 -17.95
C ASN A 182 10.78 -5.88 -18.92
N TYR A 183 11.29 -4.73 -18.51
CA TYR A 183 11.43 -3.57 -19.40
C TYR A 183 12.45 -3.79 -20.51
N GLU A 184 13.58 -4.42 -20.19
CA GLU A 184 14.59 -4.77 -21.19
C GLU A 184 13.98 -5.67 -22.27
N LYS A 185 13.25 -6.73 -21.88
CA LYS A 185 12.56 -7.61 -22.84
C LYS A 185 11.56 -6.87 -23.72
N VAL A 186 10.76 -5.97 -23.14
CA VAL A 186 9.80 -5.14 -23.88
C VAL A 186 10.51 -4.24 -24.90
N LEU A 187 11.62 -3.61 -24.50
CA LEU A 187 12.41 -2.74 -25.38
C LEU A 187 13.08 -3.52 -26.51
N LEU A 188 13.46 -4.78 -26.27
CA LEU A 188 14.04 -5.68 -27.27
C LEU A 188 12.99 -6.29 -28.23
N GLY A 189 11.70 -5.97 -28.05
CA GLY A 189 10.62 -6.46 -28.91
C GLY A 189 10.23 -7.92 -28.65
N GLU A 190 10.70 -8.50 -27.55
CA GLU A 190 10.21 -9.80 -27.09
C GLU A 190 8.80 -9.63 -26.49
N GLU A 191 7.89 -10.59 -26.72
CA GLU A 191 6.63 -10.61 -25.97
C GLU A 191 6.99 -10.66 -24.48
N ALA A 192 6.68 -9.59 -23.75
CA ALA A 192 6.82 -9.55 -22.31
C ALA A 192 6.21 -10.84 -21.72
N SER A 193 6.90 -11.47 -20.78
CA SER A 193 6.31 -12.54 -19.99
C SER A 193 5.17 -11.95 -19.16
N GLU A 194 3.96 -11.91 -19.72
CA GLU A 194 2.75 -11.64 -18.97
C GLU A 194 2.65 -12.69 -17.84
N PRO A 195 2.48 -12.29 -16.57
CA PRO A 195 2.18 -13.25 -15.51
C PRO A 195 0.81 -13.95 -15.65
N LEU A 196 0.05 -13.72 -16.74
CA LEU A 196 -1.38 -14.03 -16.80
C LEU A 196 -1.88 -14.80 -18.05
N LYS A 197 -1.03 -15.27 -18.97
CA LYS A 197 -1.46 -16.18 -20.05
C LYS A 197 -1.47 -17.66 -19.62
N LYS A 198 -2.20 -18.02 -18.56
CA LYS A 198 -2.65 -19.41 -18.35
C LYS A 198 -4.10 -19.47 -17.84
N ARG A 199 -5.05 -19.42 -18.79
CA ARG A 199 -6.29 -20.24 -18.86
C ARG A 199 -7.28 -19.67 -19.89
N LYS A 200 -6.94 -19.73 -21.18
CA LYS A 200 -7.93 -19.84 -22.27
C LYS A 200 -7.37 -20.72 -23.37
N ASN A 201 -7.23 -22.01 -23.08
CA ASN A 201 -7.08 -23.06 -24.08
C ASN A 201 -7.39 -24.42 -23.44
N LYS A 202 -8.64 -24.61 -23.02
CA LYS A 202 -9.32 -25.92 -22.94
C LYS A 202 -10.80 -25.65 -23.14
N GLY A 203 -11.22 -25.74 -24.39
CA GLY A 203 -12.58 -25.43 -24.84
C GLY A 203 -12.61 -25.30 -26.35
N LYS A 204 -12.03 -26.27 -27.06
CA LYS A 204 -12.27 -26.45 -28.50
C LYS A 204 -12.78 -27.86 -28.71
N LYS A 205 -13.93 -27.91 -29.39
CA LYS A 205 -14.54 -29.04 -30.09
C LYS A 205 -15.43 -29.99 -29.28
N LEU A 206 -16.73 -29.83 -29.55
CA LEU A 206 -17.90 -30.71 -29.51
C LEU A 206 -19.06 -29.68 -29.51
N GLU A 207 -19.85 -29.42 -30.55
CA GLU A 207 -20.39 -30.22 -31.66
C GLU A 207 -20.81 -29.28 -32.81
N GLU A 208 -20.37 -29.59 -34.03
CA GLU A 208 -20.91 -29.28 -35.38
C GLU A 208 -20.61 -30.60 -36.10
N GLU A 209 -21.46 -31.40 -36.73
CA GLU A 209 -22.79 -31.39 -37.37
C GLU A 209 -23.17 -32.90 -37.54
N PRO A 210 -24.31 -33.34 -38.13
CA PRO A 210 -25.41 -32.59 -38.77
C PRO A 210 -26.80 -32.80 -38.14
#